data_AF-A0A2V7UBN9-F1
#
_entry.id   AF-A0A2V7UBN9-F1
#
_cell.length_a   1.000
_cell.length_b   1.000
_cell.length_c   1.000
_cell.angle_alpha   90.00
_cell.angle_beta   90.00
_cell.angle_gamma   90.00
#
_symmetry.space_group_name_H-M   'P 1'
#
loop_
_entity.id
_entity.type
_entity.pdbx_description
1 polymer ?
#
loop_
_entity_poly.entity_id
_entity_poly.type
_entity_poly.pdbx_seq_one_letter_code
_entity_poly.pdbx_strand_id
1 'polypeptide(L)' 'MHPSLKEIGDQAAAEAERQAIRVALQVTQGNKNAAARLLRVDYKTLHLKMKHYAIEAREFRPSRDLRPNISTTGTAL' A
#
# COMPACT_ATOMS: atom_id res chain seq x y z
N MET A 1 3.96 -32.17 -9.58
CA MET A 1 2.50 -32.21 -9.33
C MET A 1 1.92 -30.91 -9.84
N HIS A 2 0.83 -30.96 -10.61
CA HIS A 2 0.13 -29.76 -11.06
C HIS A 2 -0.79 -29.25 -9.95
N PRO A 3 -0.87 -27.93 -9.73
CA PRO A 3 -1.77 -27.37 -8.73
C PRO A 3 -3.22 -27.64 -9.11
N SER A 4 -4.05 -27.93 -8.12
CA SER A 4 -5.50 -28.05 -8.29
C SER A 4 -6.11 -26.69 -8.63
N LEU A 5 -7.31 -26.68 -9.22
CA LEU A 5 -8.04 -25.45 -9.51
C LEU A 5 -8.28 -24.61 -8.24
N LYS A 6 -8.46 -25.27 -7.09
CA LYS A 6 -8.59 -24.60 -5.80
C LYS A 6 -7.32 -23.84 -5.43
N GLU A 7 -6.16 -24.48 -5.54
CA GLU A 7 -4.87 -23.84 -5.24
C GLU A 7 -4.59 -22.65 -6.17
N ILE A 8 -4.94 -22.79 -7.46
CA ILE A 8 -4.83 -21.68 -8.43
C ILE A 8 -5.72 -20.51 -8.01
N GLY A 9 -6.97 -20.78 -7.63
CA GLY A 9 -7.90 -19.75 -7.15
C GLY A 9 -7.42 -19.06 -5.87
N ASP A 10 -6.95 -19.83 -4.90
CA ASP A 10 -6.41 -19.31 -3.64
C ASP A 10 -5.17 -18.43 -3.89
N GLN A 11 -4.28 -18.83 -4.81
CA GLN A 11 -3.10 -18.06 -5.18
C GLN A 11 -3.49 -16.74 -5.86
N ALA A 12 -4.44 -16.78 -6.81
CA ALA A 12 -4.93 -15.60 -7.51
C ALA A 12 -5.59 -14.61 -6.55
N ALA A 13 -6.41 -15.11 -5.61
CA ALA A 13 -7.01 -14.30 -4.57
C ALA A 13 -5.95 -13.64 -3.68
N ALA A 14 -4.94 -14.40 -3.23
CA ALA A 14 -3.87 -13.87 -2.39
C ALA A 14 -3.06 -12.78 -3.10
N GLU A 15 -2.82 -12.91 -4.41
CA GLU A 15 -2.14 -11.90 -5.21
C GLU A 15 -2.98 -10.63 -5.40
N ALA A 16 -4.27 -10.79 -5.69
CA ALA A 16 -5.20 -9.67 -5.79
C ALA A 16 -5.30 -8.90 -4.47
N GLU A 17 -5.37 -9.61 -3.33
CA GLU A 17 -5.37 -8.99 -2.01
C GLU A 17 -4.07 -8.22 -1.73
N ARG A 18 -2.90 -8.81 -2.02
CA ARG A 18 -1.61 -8.14 -1.88
C ARG A 18 -1.58 -6.83 -2.64
N GLN A 19 -1.99 -6.86 -3.90
CA GLN A 19 -1.97 -5.67 -4.76
C GLN A 19 -2.93 -4.60 -4.25
N ALA A 20 -4.15 -4.99 -3.84
CA ALA A 20 -5.13 -4.06 -3.28
C ALA A 20 -4.59 -3.34 -2.02
N ILE A 21 -3.93 -4.06 -1.13
CA ILE A 21 -3.31 -3.49 0.08
C ILE A 21 -2.20 -2.50 -0.27
N ARG A 22 -1.32 -2.83 -1.23
CA ARG A 22 -0.23 -1.93 -1.66
C ARG A 22 -0.79 -0.64 -2.27
N VAL A 23 -1.77 -0.75 -3.16
CA VAL A 23 -2.42 0.42 -3.78
C VAL A 23 -3.10 1.28 -2.73
N ALA A 24 -3.84 0.69 -1.79
CA ALA A 24 -4.49 1.43 -0.71
C ALA A 24 -3.48 2.16 0.18
N LEU A 25 -2.36 1.51 0.53
CA LEU A 25 -1.29 2.13 1.32
C LEU A 25 -0.58 3.25 0.54
N GLN A 26 -0.40 3.11 -0.76
CA GLN A 26 0.18 4.16 -1.60
C GLN A 26 -0.73 5.40 -1.67
N VAL A 27 -2.02 5.21 -1.95
CA VAL A 27 -3.02 6.30 -2.01
C VAL A 27 -3.12 7.02 -0.67
N THR A 28 -3.01 6.28 0.43
CA THR A 28 -3.13 6.82 1.79
C THR A 28 -1.80 7.20 2.43
N GLN A 29 -0.70 7.16 1.66
CA GLN A 29 0.64 7.54 2.11
C GLN A 29 1.07 6.79 3.38
N GLY A 30 0.75 5.49 3.46
CA GLY A 30 1.06 4.64 4.61
C GLY A 30 0.12 4.79 5.81
N ASN A 31 -1.01 5.48 5.68
CA ASN A 31 -2.02 5.56 6.74
C ASN A 31 -2.90 4.29 6.75
N LYS A 32 -2.54 3.36 7.65
CA LYS A 32 -3.25 2.07 7.84
C LYS A 32 -4.76 2.23 8.11
N ASN A 33 -5.18 3.23 8.88
CA ASN A 33 -6.61 3.44 9.18
C ASN A 33 -7.38 3.91 7.95
N ALA A 34 -6.79 4.82 7.17
CA ALA A 34 -7.39 5.27 5.92
C ALA A 34 -7.41 4.16 4.88
N ALA A 35 -6.35 3.34 4.79
CA ALA A 35 -6.29 2.20 3.89
C ALA A 35 -7.35 1.15 4.22
N ALA A 36 -7.58 0.87 5.51
CA ALA A 36 -8.62 -0.06 5.97
C ALA A 36 -10.02 0.41 5.55
N ARG A 37 -10.30 1.71 5.74
CA ARG A 37 -11.55 2.34 5.28
C ARG A 37 -11.71 2.29 3.77
N LEU A 38 -10.64 2.54 3.02
CA LEU A 38 -10.65 2.47 1.55
C LEU A 38 -10.97 1.05 1.04
N LEU A 39 -10.42 0.04 1.71
CA LEU A 39 -10.67 -1.38 1.40
C LEU A 39 -11.95 -1.94 2.05
N ARG A 40 -12.68 -1.12 2.82
CA ARG A 40 -13.90 -1.51 3.56
C ARG A 40 -13.71 -2.71 4.47
N VAL A 41 -12.56 -2.76 5.15
CA VAL A 41 -12.24 -3.79 6.14
C VAL A 41 -11.88 -3.14 7.47
N ASP A 42 -11.98 -3.92 8.55
CA ASP A 42 -11.48 -3.50 9.85
C ASP A 42 -9.96 -3.34 9.85
N TYR A 43 -9.49 -2.41 10.69
CA TYR A 43 -8.07 -2.19 10.90
C TYR A 43 -7.33 -3.47 11.31
N LYS A 44 -7.91 -4.30 12.16
CA LYS A 44 -7.31 -5.56 12.61
C LYS A 44 -7.12 -6.56 11.46
N THR A 45 -8.10 -6.64 10.55
CA THR A 45 -8.04 -7.47 9.35
C THR A 45 -6.94 -7.00 8.42
N LEU A 46 -6.88 -5.69 8.14
CA LEU A 46 -5.81 -5.11 7.35
C LEU A 46 -4.44 -5.39 7.98
N HIS A 47 -4.31 -5.20 9.29
CA HIS A 47 -3.06 -5.42 10.02
C HIS A 47 -2.59 -6.87 9.91
N LEU A 48 -3.49 -7.84 10.06
CA LEU A 48 -3.16 -9.26 9.92
C LEU A 48 -2.73 -9.60 8.50
N LYS A 49 -3.45 -9.13 7.48
CA LYS A 49 -3.10 -9.36 6.07
C LYS A 49 -1.76 -8.71 5.70
N MET A 50 -1.50 -7.50 6.17
CA MET A 50 -0.19 -6.85 5.99
C MET A 50 0.94 -7.69 6.60
N LYS A 51 0.76 -8.23 7.82
CA LYS A 51 1.75 -9.11 8.45
C LYS A 51 1.93 -10.41 7.65
N HIS A 52 0.84 -11.01 7.21
CA HIS A 52 0.86 -12.26 6.43
C HIS A 52 1.61 -12.09 5.10
N TYR A 53 1.44 -10.95 4.44
CA TYR A 53 2.09 -10.64 3.17
C TYR A 53 3.41 -9.85 3.32
N ALA A 54 3.92 -9.66 4.54
CA ALA A 54 5.11 -8.88 4.84
C ALA A 54 5.13 -7.46 4.21
N ILE A 55 3.98 -6.79 4.20
CA ILE A 55 3.83 -5.43 3.67
C ILE A 55 3.97 -4.41 4.80
N GLU A 56 4.90 -3.47 4.67
CA GLU A 56 5.13 -2.45 5.70
C GLU A 56 4.64 -1.08 5.26
N ALA A 57 3.72 -0.48 6.03
CA ALA A 57 3.19 0.85 5.71
C ALA A 57 4.25 1.96 5.63
N ARG A 58 5.43 1.78 6.24
CA ARG A 58 6.53 2.76 6.19
C ARG A 58 7.09 2.93 4.78
N GLU A 59 7.04 1.90 3.96
CA GLU A 59 7.52 1.91 2.57
C GLU A 59 6.71 2.89 1.70
N PHE A 60 5.48 3.20 2.12
CA PHE A 60 4.54 4.06 1.38
C PHE A 60 4.46 5.48 1.94
N ARG A 61 5.22 5.79 2.98
CA ARG A 61 5.24 7.15 3.52
C ARG A 61 6.11 8.02 2.61
N PRO A 62 5.67 9.23 2.25
CA PRO A 62 6.51 10.17 1.54
C PRO A 62 7.77 10.43 2.39
N SER A 63 8.93 10.34 1.74
CA SER A 63 10.20 10.69 2.39
C SER A 63 10.10 12.14 2.84
N ARG A 64 10.29 12.37 4.15
CA ARG A 64 10.20 13.70 4.78
C ARG A 64 11.25 14.68 4.24
N ASP A 65 12.24 14.18 3.50
CA ASP A 65 13.39 14.91 2.99
C ASP A 65 13.12 15.63 1.65
N LEU A 66 11.97 15.41 1.01
CA LEU A 66 11.58 16.15 -0.18
C LEU A 66 10.95 17.52 0.21
N ARG A 67 11.76 18.41 0.80
CA ARG A 67 11.41 19.84 0.83
C ARG A 67 11.61 20.40 -0.59
N PRO A 68 10.58 20.94 -1.26
CA PRO A 68 10.82 21.70 -2.47
C PRO A 68 11.66 22.94 -2.12
N ASN A 69 12.87 23.02 -2.68
CA ASN A 69 13.72 24.20 -2.61
C ASN A 69 13.06 25.32 -3.44
N ILE A 70 12.19 26.12 -2.83
CA ILE A 70 11.67 27.35 -3.43
C ILE A 70 12.74 28.45 -3.38
N SER A 71 13.80 28.31 -4.17
CA SER A 71 14.80 29.35 -4.36
C SER A 71 15.22 29.44 -5.83
N THR A 72 14.26 29.65 -6.74
CA THR A 72 14.56 30.09 -8.11
C THR A 72 13.38 30.81 -8.75
N THR A 73 13.06 32.01 -8.28
CA THR A 73 12.42 33.02 -9.13
C THR A 73 13.10 34.37 -8.91
N GLY A 74 14.38 34.42 -9.25
CA GLY A 74 14.97 35.65 -9.77
C GLY A 74 14.59 35.74 -11.24
N THR A 75 13.39 36.25 -11.53
CA THR A 75 13.10 36.75 -12.88
C THR A 75 13.78 38.09 -12.99
N ALA A 76 14.95 38.06 -13.60
CA ALA A 76 15.58 39.22 -14.18
C ALA A 76 14.87 39.56 -15.50
N LEU A 77 14.70 40.88 -15.71
CA LEU A 77 14.31 41.60 -16.92
C LEU A 77 12.82 41.57 -17.32
#